data_AF-A0A939S955-F1
#
_entry.id   AF-A0A939S955-F1
#
_cell.length_a   1.000
_cell.length_b   1.000
_cell.length_c   1.000
_cell.angle_alpha   90.00
_cell.angle_beta   90.00
_cell.angle_gamma   90.00
#
_symmetry.space_group_name_H-M   'P 1'
#
loop_
_entity.id
_entity.type
_entity.pdbx_description
1 polymer ?
#
loop_
_entity_poly.entity_id
_entity_poly.type
_entity_poly.pdbx_seq_one_letter_code
_entity_poly.pdbx_strand_id
1 'polypeptide(L)' 'MQRFFVSIKTENDAFAGDQFEREIARMLRQIADRLEAGHRTCGSVQDANGNRVCEYGTE' A
#
# COMPACT_ATOMS: atom_id res chain seq x y z
N MET A 1 15.07 11.50 14.16
CA MET A 1 13.78 10.79 14.35
C MET A 1 13.56 9.98 13.10
N GLN A 2 13.37 8.67 13.20
CA GLN A 2 13.12 7.83 12.02
C GLN A 2 11.62 7.92 11.69
N ARG A 3 11.28 8.25 10.45
CA ARG A 3 9.89 8.39 10.01
C ARG A 3 9.54 7.23 9.08
N PHE A 4 8.39 6.60 9.27
CA PHE A 4 7.82 5.67 8.31
C PHE A 4 6.69 6.35 7.54
N PHE A 5 6.60 6.12 6.23
CA PHE A 5 5.53 6.66 5.39
C PHE A 5 4.90 5.58 4.52
N VAL A 6 3.62 5.81 4.18
CA VAL A 6 2.87 5.09 3.16
C VAL A 6 2.11 6.12 2.34
N SER A 7 2.23 6.04 1.02
CA SER A 7 1.53 6.89 0.06
C SER A 7 0.69 6.00 -0.86
N ILE A 8 -0.60 6.30 -1.01
CA ILE A 8 -1.54 5.54 -1.84
C ILE A 8 -2.27 6.52 -2.77
N LYS A 9 -2.17 6.30 -4.08
CA LYS A 9 -2.92 7.06 -5.09
C LYS A 9 -4.26 6.38 -5.34
N THR A 10 -5.36 7.02 -4.97
CA THR A 10 -6.70 6.43 -5.00
C THR A 10 -7.58 6.93 -6.14
N GLU A 11 -6.98 7.55 -7.17
CA GLU A 11 -7.70 8.24 -8.25
C GLU A 11 -8.23 7.29 -9.35
N ASN A 12 -8.08 5.97 -9.19
CA ASN A 12 -8.42 5.00 -10.23
C ASN A 12 -9.62 4.11 -9.86
N ASP A 13 -10.09 3.33 -10.83
CA ASP A 13 -11.29 2.50 -10.69
C ASP A 13 -11.18 1.40 -9.62
N ALA A 14 -9.97 1.00 -9.20
CA ALA A 14 -9.79 0.02 -8.11
C ALA A 14 -10.28 0.55 -6.75
N PHE A 15 -10.45 1.87 -6.63
CA PHE A 15 -10.94 2.54 -5.43
C PHE A 15 -12.37 3.09 -5.59
N ALA A 16 -13.10 2.73 -6.66
CA ALA A 16 -14.44 3.23 -6.88
C ALA A 16 -15.50 2.52 -6.01
N GLY A 17 -16.51 3.27 -5.55
CA GLY A 17 -17.65 2.74 -4.79
C GLY A 17 -17.25 2.08 -3.46
N ASP A 18 -17.91 0.97 -3.13
CA ASP A 18 -17.71 0.23 -1.86
C ASP A 18 -16.35 -0.48 -1.75
N GLN A 19 -15.48 -0.33 -2.75
CA GLN A 19 -14.15 -0.96 -2.78
C GLN A 19 -13.06 -0.07 -2.17
N PHE A 20 -13.31 1.24 -2.00
CA PHE A 20 -12.33 2.22 -1.55
C PHE A 20 -11.59 1.77 -0.26
N GLU A 21 -12.32 1.56 0.82
CA GLU A 21 -11.74 1.20 2.12
C GLU A 21 -11.17 -0.23 2.12
N ARG A 22 -11.82 -1.14 1.40
CA ARG A 22 -11.37 -2.54 1.29
C ARG A 22 -10.03 -2.63 0.59
N GLU A 23 -9.82 -1.85 -0.44
CA GLU A 23 -8.60 -1.85 -1.23
C GLU A 23 -7.43 -1.24 -0.46
N ILE A 24 -7.68 -0.14 0.26
CA ILE A 24 -6.71 0.43 1.20
C ILE A 24 -6.32 -0.61 2.26
N ALA A 25 -7.29 -1.28 2.89
CA ALA A 25 -7.03 -2.30 3.90
C ALA A 25 -6.23 -3.48 3.36
N ARG A 26 -6.48 -3.91 2.11
CA ARG A 26 -5.73 -4.98 1.43
C ARG A 26 -4.26 -4.57 1.23
N MET A 27 -4.01 -3.32 0.81
CA MET A 27 -2.65 -2.81 0.61
C MET A 27 -1.88 -2.71 1.92
N LEU A 28 -2.51 -2.15 2.97
CA LEU A 28 -1.89 -2.03 4.29
C LEU A 28 -1.54 -3.40 4.87
N ARG A 29 -2.40 -4.40 4.68
CA ARG A 29 -2.12 -5.78 5.10
C ARG A 29 -0.89 -6.36 4.40
N GLN A 30 -0.79 -6.20 3.08
CA GLN A 30 0.40 -6.65 2.35
C GLN A 30 1.68 -5.97 2.81
N ILE A 31 1.62 -4.67 3.15
CA ILE A 31 2.79 -3.98 3.71
C ILE A 31 3.16 -4.59 5.06
N ALA A 32 2.18 -4.78 5.95
CA ALA A 32 2.41 -5.40 7.25
C ALA A 32 3.03 -6.80 7.12
N ASP A 33 2.43 -7.69 6.31
CA ASP A 33 2.92 -9.04 6.06
C ASP A 33 4.38 -9.03 5.55
N ARG A 34 4.72 -8.07 4.68
CA ARG A 34 6.09 -7.94 4.15
C ARG A 34 7.09 -7.50 5.21
N LEU A 35 6.71 -6.54 6.05
CA LEU A 35 7.55 -6.05 7.14
C LEU A 35 7.78 -7.16 8.18
N GLU A 36 6.75 -7.92 8.51
CA GLU A 36 6.82 -9.06 9.45
C GLU A 36 7.68 -10.21 8.90
N ALA A 37 7.65 -10.45 7.59
CA ALA A 37 8.52 -11.43 6.92
C ALA A 37 10.00 -10.98 6.83
N GLY A 38 10.35 -9.79 7.31
CA GLY A 38 11.72 -9.26 7.30
C GLY A 38 12.15 -8.69 5.94
N HIS A 39 11.21 -8.36 5.06
CA HIS A 39 11.55 -7.61 3.85
C HIS A 39 11.99 -6.18 4.19
N ARG A 40 12.63 -5.51 3.24
CA ARG A 40 13.07 -4.12 3.40
C ARG A 40 11.89 -3.23 3.79
N THR A 41 12.16 -2.24 4.64
CA THR A 41 11.22 -1.19 5.07
C THR A 41 10.90 -0.17 3.98
N CYS A 42 11.04 -0.55 2.70
CA CYS A 42 10.64 0.25 1.56
C CYS A 42 10.19 -0.63 0.40
N GLY A 43 9.25 -0.14 -0.40
CA GLY A 43 8.74 -0.87 -1.55
C GLY A 43 7.46 -0.27 -2.11
N SER A 44 6.83 -1.04 -3.00
CA SER A 44 5.53 -0.68 -3.58
C SER A 44 4.55 -1.85 -3.57
N VAL A 45 3.26 -1.51 -3.56
CA VAL A 45 2.14 -2.45 -3.64
C VAL A 45 1.25 -2.05 -4.82
N GLN A 46 0.76 -3.06 -5.53
CA GLN A 46 -0.16 -2.89 -6.65
C GLN A 46 -1.61 -2.93 -6.16
N ASP A 47 -2.50 -2.23 -6.86
CA ASP A 47 -3.94 -2.37 -6.69
C ASP A 47 -4.47 -3.72 -7.21
N ALA A 48 -5.77 -3.94 -7.07
CA ALA A 48 -6.48 -5.11 -7.58
C ALA A 48 -6.39 -5.25 -9.11
N ASN A 49 -6.14 -4.15 -9.83
CA ASN A 49 -6.00 -4.09 -11.28
C ASN A 49 -4.53 -4.23 -11.75
N GLY A 50 -3.58 -4.38 -10.83
CA GLY A 50 -2.14 -4.50 -11.12
C GLY A 50 -1.39 -3.17 -11.25
N ASN A 51 -2.03 -2.03 -11.02
CA ASN A 51 -1.38 -0.72 -11.09
C ASN A 51 -0.54 -0.47 -9.84
N ARG A 52 0.68 0.04 -10.02
CA ARG A 52 1.52 0.49 -8.90
C ARG A 52 1.01 1.83 -8.37
N VAL A 53 0.19 1.77 -7.32
CA VAL A 53 -0.43 2.96 -6.72
C VAL A 53 0.01 3.23 -5.30
N CYS A 54 0.66 2.27 -4.65
CA CYS A 54 1.11 2.39 -3.27
C CYS A 54 2.63 2.30 -3.17
N GLU A 55 3.22 3.20 -2.39
CA GLU A 55 4.65 3.22 -2.04
C GLU A 55 4.81 3.41 -0.53
N TYR A 56 5.78 2.73 0.07
CA TYR A 56 6.11 2.85 1.49
C TYR A 56 7.62 2.89 1.70
N GLY A 57 8.05 3.50 2.81
CA GLY A 57 9.46 3.73 3.06
C GLY A 57 9.76 4.29 4.44
N THR A 58 11.05 4.47 4.72
CA THR A 58 11.53 5.23 5.88
C THR A 58 12.35 6.43 5.43
N GLU A 59 12.15 7.58 6.08
CA GLU A 59 12.92 8.82 5.95
C GLU A 59 13.77 9.08 7.20
#